data_AF-A0A955E4Z1-F1
#
_entry.id   AF-A0A955E4Z1-F1
#
_cell.length_a   1.000
_cell.length_b   1.000
_cell.length_c   1.000
_cell.angle_alpha   90.00
_cell.angle_beta   90.00
_cell.angle_gamma   90.00
#
_symmetry.space_group_name_H-M   'P 1'
#
loop_
_entity.id
_entity.type
_entity.pdbx_description
1 polymer ?
#
loop_
_entity_poly.entity_id
_entity_poly.type
_entity_poly.pdbx_seq_one_letter_code
_entity_poly.pdbx_strand_id
1 'polypeptide(L)'
;PQEIEKKRIEIDAEARAERSRREARGDADATLARYEAEAKGIQQVLEAKAEGYQRLIAACAENPQVAPTLLMIEQLPELIAQQVKAIQNLKIDKITVWDSGTGGKDGKNATADFLSGMIGSLPQVHELAKQAGIDLPSALGKVVDHDDPTPRSTPAD
;
A
#
# COMPACT_ATOMS: atom_id res chain seq x y z
N PRO A 1 -15.69 76.39 36.26
CA PRO A 1 -14.97 75.11 36.56
C PRO A 1 -15.68 73.88 35.98
N GLN A 2 -17.01 73.75 36.15
CA GLN A 2 -17.77 72.57 35.67
C GLN A 2 -17.86 72.43 34.14
N GLU A 3 -17.86 73.52 33.38
CA GLU A 3 -17.86 73.46 31.90
C GLU A 3 -16.56 72.94 31.31
N ILE A 4 -15.43 73.15 31.99
CA ILE A 4 -14.11 72.65 31.58
C ILE A 4 -14.04 71.13 31.78
N GLU A 5 -14.62 70.63 32.88
CA GLU A 5 -14.74 69.20 33.17
C GLU A 5 -15.55 68.48 32.09
N LYS A 6 -16.72 69.04 31.71
CA LYS A 6 -17.55 68.48 30.63
C LYS A 6 -16.81 68.42 29.29
N LYS A 7 -16.14 69.52 28.91
CA LYS A 7 -15.35 69.55 27.66
C LYS A 7 -14.18 68.56 27.69
N ARG A 8 -13.52 68.38 28.83
CA ARG A 8 -12.47 67.35 28.98
C ARG A 8 -13.02 65.94 28.77
N ILE A 9 -14.17 65.62 29.36
CA ILE A 9 -14.79 64.29 29.22
C ILE A 9 -15.21 64.04 27.77
N GLU A 10 -15.74 65.05 27.09
CA GLU A 10 -16.17 64.96 25.68
C GLU A 10 -14.96 64.77 24.74
N ILE A 11 -13.91 65.56 24.91
CA ILE A 11 -12.66 65.44 24.14
C ILE A 11 -11.99 64.09 24.39
N ASP A 12 -11.95 63.61 25.64
CA ASP A 12 -11.38 62.31 25.98
C ASP A 12 -12.19 61.16 25.37
N ALA A 13 -13.52 61.27 25.34
CA ALA A 13 -14.38 60.28 24.70
C ALA A 13 -14.18 60.26 23.18
N GLU A 14 -14.09 61.43 22.55
CA GLU A 14 -13.83 61.57 21.11
C GLU A 14 -12.44 61.04 20.73
N ALA A 15 -11.42 61.35 21.54
CA ALA A 15 -10.06 60.85 21.36
C ALA A 15 -9.99 59.31 21.47
N ARG A 16 -10.72 58.71 22.42
CA ARG A 16 -10.81 57.23 22.54
C ARG A 16 -11.52 56.62 21.33
N ALA A 17 -12.59 57.23 20.85
CA ALA A 17 -13.30 56.75 19.67
C ALA A 17 -12.43 56.81 18.41
N GLU A 18 -11.70 57.90 18.22
CA GLU A 18 -10.80 58.05 17.08
C GLU A 18 -9.59 57.11 17.16
N ARG A 19 -9.02 56.91 18.35
CA ARG A 19 -7.96 55.92 18.57
C ARG A 19 -8.47 54.52 18.21
N SER A 20 -9.63 54.11 18.72
CA SER A 20 -10.19 52.80 18.44
C SER A 20 -10.48 52.59 16.95
N ARG A 21 -10.96 53.61 16.23
CA ARG A 21 -11.14 53.54 14.77
C ARG A 21 -9.84 53.34 14.02
N ARG A 22 -8.77 54.04 14.43
CA ARG A 22 -7.45 53.91 13.79
C ARG A 22 -6.79 52.57 14.08
N GLU A 23 -6.92 52.08 15.30
CA GLU A 23 -6.44 50.74 15.68
C GLU A 23 -7.17 49.67 14.88
N ALA A 24 -8.51 49.69 14.85
CA ALA A 24 -9.30 48.73 14.07
C ALA A 24 -8.98 48.78 12.57
N ARG A 25 -8.72 49.98 12.01
CA ARG A 25 -8.30 50.13 10.62
C ARG A 25 -6.89 49.59 10.39
N GLY A 26 -5.95 49.86 11.29
CA GLY A 26 -4.60 49.32 11.24
C GLY A 26 -4.58 47.79 11.31
N ASP A 27 -5.41 47.20 12.17
CA ASP A 27 -5.55 45.75 12.31
C ASP A 27 -6.15 45.11 11.04
N ALA A 28 -7.15 45.76 10.43
CA ALA A 28 -7.75 45.32 9.17
C ALA A 28 -6.73 45.40 8.02
N ASP A 29 -6.01 46.51 7.89
CA ASP A 29 -5.00 46.71 6.85
C ASP A 29 -3.83 45.72 7.02
N ALA A 30 -3.38 45.47 8.24
CA ALA A 30 -2.34 44.49 8.55
C ALA A 30 -2.78 43.05 8.19
N THR A 31 -4.03 42.70 8.51
CA THR A 31 -4.60 41.39 8.19
C THR A 31 -4.74 41.19 6.68
N LEU A 32 -5.22 42.22 5.97
CA LEU A 32 -5.36 42.20 4.52
C LEU A 32 -3.99 42.07 3.85
N ALA A 33 -3.00 42.85 4.29
CA ALA A 33 -1.64 42.77 3.76
C ALA A 33 -1.02 41.37 3.95
N ARG A 34 -1.27 40.72 5.10
CA ARG A 34 -0.82 39.34 5.34
C ARG A 34 -1.45 38.37 4.36
N TYR A 35 -2.77 38.42 4.19
CA TYR A 35 -3.48 37.52 3.27
C TYR A 35 -3.09 37.76 1.81
N GLU A 36 -2.89 39.01 1.41
CA GLU A 36 -2.39 39.31 0.06
C GLU A 36 -0.98 38.76 -0.17
N ALA A 37 -0.09 38.85 0.82
CA ALA A 37 1.26 38.30 0.73
C ALA A 37 1.23 36.78 0.62
N GLU A 38 0.40 36.11 1.43
CA GLU A 38 0.19 34.66 1.37
C GLU A 38 -0.38 34.24 0.02
N ALA A 39 -1.42 34.92 -0.47
CA ALA A 39 -2.04 34.64 -1.76
C ALA A 39 -1.06 34.83 -2.92
N LYS A 40 -0.27 35.91 -2.92
CA LYS A 40 0.79 36.14 -3.91
C LYS A 40 1.85 35.06 -3.87
N GLY A 41 2.29 34.65 -2.67
CA GLY A 41 3.26 33.56 -2.52
C GLY A 41 2.73 32.25 -3.09
N ILE A 42 1.50 31.88 -2.73
CA ILE A 42 0.84 30.67 -3.24
C ILE A 42 0.67 30.73 -4.76
N GLN A 43 0.22 31.87 -5.29
CA GLN A 43 0.07 32.07 -6.73
C GLN A 43 1.39 31.90 -7.47
N GLN A 44 2.48 32.51 -6.99
CA GLN A 44 3.80 32.37 -7.60
C GLN A 44 4.28 30.92 -7.62
N VAL A 45 4.05 30.17 -6.54
CA VAL A 45 4.39 28.74 -6.49
C VAL A 45 3.58 27.94 -7.50
N LEU A 46 2.26 28.18 -7.58
CA LEU A 46 1.37 27.52 -8.53
C LEU A 46 1.74 27.84 -9.98
N GLU A 47 2.06 29.10 -10.26
CA GLU A 47 2.44 29.57 -11.58
C GLU A 47 3.79 28.99 -12.02
N ALA A 48 4.78 28.97 -11.13
CA ALA A 48 6.06 28.31 -11.38
C ALA A 48 5.90 26.80 -11.64
N LYS A 49 5.00 26.13 -10.90
CA LYS A 49 4.66 24.71 -11.14
C LYS A 49 3.99 24.52 -12.51
N ALA A 50 3.02 25.37 -12.86
CA ALA A 50 2.33 25.31 -14.13
C ALA A 50 3.29 25.53 -15.31
N GLU A 51 4.21 26.49 -15.19
CA GLU A 51 5.25 26.73 -16.18
C GLU A 51 6.20 25.52 -16.31
N GLY A 52 6.61 24.93 -15.18
CA GLY A 52 7.38 23.69 -15.16
C GLY A 52 6.69 22.56 -15.91
N TYR A 53 5.39 22.36 -15.68
CA TYR A 53 4.59 21.38 -16.42
C TYR A 53 4.47 21.70 -17.91
N GLN A 54 4.27 22.96 -18.27
CA GLN A 54 4.25 23.38 -19.68
C GLN A 54 5.59 23.08 -20.37
N ARG A 55 6.72 23.35 -19.71
CA ARG A 55 8.05 23.01 -20.23
C ARG A 55 8.25 21.50 -20.38
N LEU A 56 7.79 20.70 -19.42
CA LEU A 56 7.83 19.24 -19.52
C LEU A 56 6.98 18.74 -20.70
N ILE A 57 5.76 19.24 -20.86
CA ILE A 57 4.88 18.90 -21.98
C ILE A 57 5.50 19.32 -23.32
N ALA A 58 6.10 20.51 -23.40
CA ALA A 58 6.77 21.02 -24.59
C ALA A 58 8.05 20.21 -24.92
N ALA A 59 8.82 19.78 -23.92
CA ALA A 59 9.96 18.89 -24.12
C ALA A 59 9.51 17.49 -24.61
N CYS A 60 8.32 17.06 -24.23
CA CYS A 60 7.69 15.84 -24.71
C CYS A 60 6.87 16.03 -26.01
N ALA A 61 6.94 17.19 -26.68
CA ALA A 61 6.09 17.52 -27.84
C ALA A 61 6.21 16.57 -29.03
N GLU A 62 7.31 15.82 -29.17
CA GLU A 62 7.44 14.76 -30.18
C GLU A 62 6.51 13.55 -29.91
N ASN A 63 6.05 13.39 -28.67
CA ASN A 63 5.12 12.32 -28.29
C ASN A 63 4.15 12.77 -27.18
N PRO A 64 3.04 13.46 -27.54
CA PRO A 64 2.10 14.10 -26.59
C PRO A 64 1.47 13.16 -25.56
N GLN A 65 1.51 11.85 -25.80
CA GLN A 65 1.00 10.81 -24.89
C GLN A 65 1.93 10.53 -23.71
N VAL A 66 3.21 10.93 -23.78
CA VAL A 66 4.21 10.59 -22.76
C VAL A 66 4.16 11.56 -21.57
N ALA A 67 3.75 12.81 -21.77
CA ALA A 67 3.74 13.81 -20.70
C ALA A 67 2.75 13.49 -19.56
N PRO A 68 1.50 13.07 -19.80
CA PRO A 68 0.60 12.61 -18.74
C PRO A 68 1.13 11.35 -18.03
N THR A 69 1.77 10.44 -18.76
CA THR A 69 2.38 9.23 -18.19
C THR A 69 3.57 9.56 -17.29
N LEU A 70 4.41 10.52 -17.68
CA LEU A 70 5.55 10.96 -16.88
C LEU A 70 5.10 11.64 -15.57
N LEU A 71 4.04 12.45 -15.64
CA LEU A 71 3.42 13.05 -14.45
C LEU A 71 2.82 11.98 -13.53
N MET A 72 2.18 10.94 -14.07
CA MET A 72 1.71 9.81 -13.26
C MET A 72 2.89 9.09 -12.60
N ILE A 73 3.99 8.85 -13.31
CA ILE A 73 5.19 8.17 -12.76
C ILE A 73 5.78 8.97 -11.60
N GLU A 74 5.83 10.30 -11.68
CA GLU A 74 6.33 11.14 -10.59
C GLU A 74 5.44 11.10 -9.34
N GLN A 75 4.13 10.89 -9.49
CA GLN A 75 3.18 10.79 -8.37
C GLN A 75 3.06 9.37 -7.76
N LEU A 76 3.58 8.34 -8.45
CA LEU A 76 3.56 6.95 -7.95
C LEU A 76 4.23 6.75 -6.58
N PRO A 77 5.39 7.35 -6.26
CA PRO A 77 6.04 7.16 -4.96
C PRO A 77 5.20 7.65 -3.79
N GLU A 78 4.48 8.77 -3.96
CA GLU A 78 3.61 9.34 -2.93
C GLU A 78 2.38 8.44 -2.69
N LEU A 79 1.77 7.94 -3.77
CA LEU A 79 0.70 6.95 -3.69
C LEU A 79 1.18 5.68 -2.97
N ILE A 80 2.31 5.10 -3.39
CA ILE A 80 2.89 3.91 -2.77
C ILE A 80 3.18 4.16 -1.28
N ALA A 81 3.71 5.33 -0.91
CA ALA A 81 3.96 5.67 0.49
C ALA A 81 2.66 5.71 1.32
N GLN A 82 1.58 6.29 0.79
CA GLN A 82 0.27 6.29 1.46
C GLN A 82 -0.33 4.88 1.56
N GLN A 83 -0.21 4.06 0.52
CA GLN A 83 -0.65 2.66 0.54
C GLN A 83 0.14 1.82 1.54
N VAL A 84 1.47 1.98 1.61
CA VAL A 84 2.31 1.28 2.59
C VAL A 84 1.97 1.73 4.01
N LYS A 85 1.71 3.02 4.24
CA LYS A 85 1.25 3.54 5.53
C LYS A 85 -0.11 2.95 5.95
N ALA A 86 -1.00 2.70 5.02
CA ALA A 86 -2.26 2.01 5.29
C ALA A 86 -2.06 0.52 5.63
N ILE A 87 -1.10 -0.16 4.99
CA ILE A 87 -0.75 -1.57 5.26
C ILE A 87 0.03 -1.72 6.58
N GLN A 88 0.89 -0.77 6.94
CA GLN A 88 1.65 -0.79 8.20
C GLN A 88 0.78 -0.83 9.46
N ASN A 89 -0.43 -0.28 9.39
CA ASN A 89 -1.39 -0.30 10.50
C ASN A 89 -2.30 -1.54 10.49
N LEU A 90 -2.25 -2.37 9.45
CA LEU A 90 -2.88 -3.68 9.45
C LEU A 90 -1.94 -4.65 10.18
N LYS A 91 -2.26 -4.95 11.43
CA LYS A 91 -1.74 -6.17 12.07
C LYS A 91 -2.31 -7.35 11.30
N ILE A 92 -1.51 -7.97 10.44
CA ILE A 92 -1.87 -9.23 9.78
C ILE A 92 -1.78 -10.33 10.84
N ASP A 93 -2.72 -10.31 11.80
CA ASP A 93 -2.67 -11.16 12.99
C ASP A 93 -3.09 -12.61 12.70
N LYS A 94 -3.73 -12.88 11.55
CA LYS A 94 -4.04 -14.25 11.11
C LYS A 94 -4.46 -14.28 9.64
N ILE A 95 -3.67 -14.93 8.78
CA ILE A 95 -4.13 -15.33 7.45
C ILE A 95 -5.15 -16.45 7.67
N THR A 96 -6.43 -16.10 7.70
CA THR A 96 -7.50 -17.10 7.65
C THR A 96 -7.87 -17.25 6.19
N VAL A 97 -7.40 -18.31 5.55
CA VAL A 97 -7.86 -18.69 4.22
C VAL A 97 -9.32 -19.07 4.35
N TRP A 98 -10.21 -18.13 4.04
CA TRP A 98 -11.60 -18.44 3.75
C TRP A 98 -11.62 -19.03 2.36
N ASP A 99 -11.48 -20.35 2.28
CA ASP A 99 -11.95 -21.10 1.12
C ASP A 99 -13.47 -20.88 1.08
N SER A 100 -13.93 -19.99 0.20
CA SER A 100 -15.36 -19.72 0.03
C SER A 100 -15.97 -20.96 -0.58
N GLY A 101 -16.50 -21.83 0.28
CA GLY A 101 -16.94 -23.17 -0.07
C GLY A 101 -17.91 -23.20 -1.24
N THR A 102 -17.59 -24.06 -2.20
CA THR A 102 -18.59 -24.85 -2.91
C THR A 102 -18.59 -26.24 -2.30
N GLY A 103 -19.72 -26.60 -1.67
CA GLY A 103 -19.86 -27.78 -0.82
C GLY A 103 -19.53 -29.10 -1.51
N GLY A 104 -18.50 -29.79 -0.99
CA GLY A 104 -18.27 -31.22 -1.16
C GLY A 104 -18.66 -31.96 0.12
N LYS A 105 -19.36 -33.09 -0.03
CA LYS A 105 -20.12 -33.83 1.00
C LYS A 105 -19.36 -34.35 2.24
N ASP A 106 -18.09 -34.01 2.46
CA ASP A 106 -17.27 -34.57 3.55
C ASP A 106 -16.47 -33.55 4.38
N GLY A 107 -16.80 -32.25 4.33
CA GLY A 107 -16.21 -31.25 5.23
C GLY A 107 -14.70 -31.03 5.08
N LYS A 108 -14.11 -31.47 3.97
CA LYS A 108 -12.69 -31.24 3.62
C LYS A 108 -12.57 -29.99 2.74
N ASN A 109 -11.64 -29.11 3.11
CA ASN A 109 -11.32 -27.87 2.39
C ASN A 109 -10.55 -28.18 1.09
N ALA A 110 -10.67 -27.36 0.05
CA ALA A 110 -10.01 -27.58 -1.26
C ALA A 110 -8.48 -27.72 -1.14
N THR A 111 -7.88 -27.10 -0.12
CA THR A 111 -6.45 -27.23 0.18
C THR A 111 -6.06 -28.61 0.72
N ALA A 112 -6.95 -29.26 1.49
CA ALA A 112 -6.72 -30.60 2.01
C ALA A 112 -6.85 -31.67 0.91
N ASP A 113 -7.75 -31.45 -0.06
CA ASP A 113 -7.87 -32.29 -1.25
C ASP A 113 -6.71 -32.07 -2.24
N PHE A 114 -6.18 -30.84 -2.39
CA PHE A 114 -4.96 -30.59 -3.17
C PHE A 114 -3.73 -31.29 -2.55
N LEU A 115 -3.54 -31.16 -1.24
CA LEU A 115 -2.43 -31.83 -0.53
C LEU A 115 -2.57 -33.36 -0.55
N SER A 116 -3.77 -33.88 -0.36
CA SER A 116 -4.04 -35.32 -0.46
C SER A 116 -3.87 -35.83 -1.90
N GLY A 117 -4.23 -35.02 -2.90
CA GLY A 117 -3.98 -35.30 -4.31
C GLY A 117 -2.49 -35.33 -4.67
N MET A 118 -1.68 -34.46 -4.07
CA MET A 118 -0.23 -34.44 -4.29
C MET A 118 0.50 -35.61 -3.60
N ILE A 119 0.00 -36.06 -2.44
CA ILE A 119 0.49 -37.27 -1.75
C ILE A 119 0.04 -38.54 -2.49
N GLY A 120 -1.16 -38.54 -3.07
CA GLY A 120 -1.68 -39.63 -3.91
C GLY A 120 -1.06 -39.70 -5.31
N SER A 121 -0.48 -38.61 -5.81
CA SER A 121 0.17 -38.51 -7.12
C SER A 121 1.67 -38.81 -7.10
N LEU A 122 2.21 -39.38 -6.03
CA LEU A 122 3.51 -40.05 -6.06
C LEU A 122 3.27 -41.54 -6.36
N PRO A 123 3.10 -41.95 -7.64
CA PRO A 123 3.26 -43.36 -7.98
C PRO A 123 4.67 -43.75 -7.53
N GLN A 124 4.80 -44.91 -6.87
CA GLN A 124 6.08 -45.39 -6.35
C GLN A 124 7.12 -45.29 -7.47
N VAL A 125 7.98 -44.28 -7.40
CA VAL A 125 9.02 -43.97 -8.40
C VAL A 125 9.94 -45.16 -8.67
N HIS A 126 9.93 -46.14 -7.77
CA HIS A 126 10.63 -47.41 -7.87
C HIS A 126 10.04 -48.36 -8.93
N GLU A 127 8.72 -48.41 -9.15
CA GLU A 127 8.13 -49.27 -10.21
C GLU A 127 8.34 -48.67 -11.62
N LEU A 128 8.23 -47.34 -11.74
CA LEU A 128 8.53 -46.64 -13.00
C LEU A 128 10.02 -46.71 -13.35
N ALA A 129 10.92 -46.63 -12.36
CA ALA A 129 12.36 -46.78 -12.58
C ALA A 129 12.73 -48.20 -13.04
N LYS A 130 12.07 -49.23 -12.51
CA LYS A 130 12.30 -50.64 -12.88
C LYS A 130 11.82 -50.97 -14.29
N GLN A 131 10.68 -50.43 -14.73
CA GLN A 131 10.20 -50.57 -16.11
C GLN A 131 11.01 -49.75 -17.13
N ALA A 132 11.62 -48.64 -16.70
CA ALA A 132 12.48 -47.79 -17.53
C ALA A 132 13.95 -48.25 -17.57
N GLY A 133 14.32 -49.33 -16.88
CA GLY A 133 15.67 -49.91 -16.89
C GLY A 133 16.73 -49.08 -16.15
N ILE A 134 16.31 -48.24 -15.20
CA ILE A 134 17.22 -47.39 -14.42
C ILE A 134 17.34 -47.95 -13.00
N ASP A 135 18.54 -48.41 -12.65
CA ASP A 135 18.85 -48.92 -11.32
C ASP A 135 19.22 -47.74 -10.40
N LEU A 136 18.38 -47.47 -9.40
CA LEU A 136 18.58 -46.35 -8.48
C LEU A 136 19.58 -46.73 -7.37
N PRO A 137 20.56 -45.87 -7.03
CA PRO A 137 21.55 -46.15 -5.97
C PRO A 137 20.89 -46.40 -4.61
N SER A 138 21.51 -47.23 -3.78
CA SER A 138 21.00 -47.72 -2.48
C SER A 138 20.76 -46.65 -1.39
N ALA A 139 20.83 -45.37 -1.72
CA ALA A 139 20.56 -44.24 -0.82
C ALA A 139 19.05 -43.99 -0.59
N LEU A 140 18.16 -44.68 -1.30
CA LEU A 140 16.70 -44.54 -1.17
C LEU A 140 16.03 -45.60 -0.28
N GLY A 141 16.82 -46.40 0.45
CA GLY A 141 16.34 -47.32 1.47
C GLY A 141 16.03 -48.72 0.95
N LYS A 142 16.35 -49.72 1.77
CA LYS A 142 16.05 -51.14 1.51
C LYS A 142 14.78 -51.52 2.28
N VAL A 143 13.84 -52.15 1.60
CA VAL A 143 12.74 -52.85 2.27
C VAL A 143 13.34 -54.10 2.91
N VAL A 144 13.10 -54.25 4.22
CA VAL A 144 13.41 -55.48 4.97
C VAL A 144 12.24 -56.42 4.71
N ASP A 145 12.46 -57.46 3.91
CA ASP A 145 11.50 -58.56 3.79
C ASP A 145 11.65 -59.46 5.02
N HIS A 146 10.54 -59.66 5.72
CA HIS A 146 10.48 -60.52 6.90
C HIS A 146 10.29 -61.99 6.45
N ASP A 147 11.26 -62.81 6.87
CA ASP A 147 11.35 -64.28 6.94
C ASP A 147 10.02 -65.06 6.95
N ASP A 148 9.81 -66.09 6.09
CA ASP A 148 10.34 -67.50 6.10
C ASP A 148 9.21 -68.45 6.67
N PRO A 149 9.26 -69.82 6.73
CA PRO A 149 10.17 -70.81 6.15
C PRO A 149 9.54 -72.12 5.56
N THR A 150 10.14 -72.61 4.45
CA THR A 150 10.63 -74.02 4.22
C THR A 150 9.63 -75.22 4.00
N PRO A 151 10.08 -76.47 3.71
CA PRO A 151 10.13 -77.04 2.34
C PRO A 151 9.56 -78.49 2.24
N ARG A 152 9.54 -79.13 1.05
CA ARG A 152 9.59 -80.62 0.87
C ARG A 152 9.83 -81.01 -0.61
N SER A 153 11.05 -81.49 -0.92
CA SER A 153 11.41 -82.89 -1.26
C SER A 153 10.93 -83.35 -2.64
N THR A 154 11.72 -83.10 -3.70
CA THR A 154 12.71 -83.99 -4.39
C THR A 154 12.13 -84.71 -5.63
N PRO A 155 12.91 -84.81 -6.72
CA PRO A 155 12.49 -85.42 -7.98
C PRO A 155 12.67 -86.95 -7.95
N ALA A 156 11.84 -87.69 -8.68
CA ALA A 156 11.92 -89.14 -8.80
C ALA A 156 13.07 -89.56 -9.74
N ASP A 157 14.11 -90.17 -9.17
CA ASP A 157 14.61 -91.52 -9.48
C ASP A 157 15.44 -92.03 -8.29
#